data_AF-A0A4D1HBM3-F1
#
_entry.id   AF-A0A4D1HBM3-F1
#
_cell.length_a   1.000
_cell.length_b   1.000
_cell.length_c   1.000
_cell.angle_alpha   90.00
_cell.angle_beta   90.00
_cell.angle_gamma   90.00
#
_symmetry.space_group_name_H-M   'P 1'
#
loop_
_entity.id
_entity.type
_entity.pdbx_description
1 polymer ?
#
loop_
_entity_poly.entity_id
_entity_poly.type
_entity_poly.pdbx_seq_one_letter_code
_entity_poly.pdbx_strand_id
1 'polypeptide(L)'
;MALTDAKIRAAKPTDKAYKLTDGAGMFLLVHPNGSRYWRLRYRILGKEKTLALGVYPEVSLSEARTKRDEARKLISEGIDPCEQKRAKKVVPDLQLSFEHIARRWHASNKQWVQSHSDKVLKSLETHVFPFIGNRDITTLSTPDLLIPVRAAEAKQIYEIASRLQQRISAVMRYAVQSGIIRYNPALDMAGALTTVKRQHRPALDLSRLPELLSRIDGYKGQPVTRLAVMLNLLVFIRSSELRYARWSEIDIDNAMWTIPAEREPLPGVKYSHRGSKMRTPHLVPLSQQAVAILTELQTWAGENGLIFTGAHDPRKPISENTVNKALRVMGYDTIREVCGHGFRAMACSALIESGLWSRDAVERQMSHQERNGVRAAYIHKAEHLEERRLMLQWWADFLDANREQCISPFEYAKINNPLK
;
A
#
# COMPACT_ATOMS: atom_id res chain seq x y z
N MET A 1 -46.68 40.28 -31.23
CA MET A 1 -45.68 41.33 -31.54
C MET A 1 -44.33 40.88 -31.02
N ALA A 2 -43.27 41.03 -31.81
CA ALA A 2 -41.91 40.74 -31.38
C ALA A 2 -41.45 41.75 -30.31
N LEU A 3 -40.57 41.34 -29.39
CA LEU A 3 -39.98 42.27 -28.43
C LEU A 3 -38.92 43.15 -29.09
N THR A 4 -38.76 44.35 -28.54
CA THR A 4 -37.67 45.26 -28.85
C THR A 4 -36.85 45.50 -27.58
N ASP A 5 -35.56 45.79 -27.74
CA ASP A 5 -34.66 46.04 -26.61
C ASP A 5 -35.16 47.17 -25.70
N ALA A 6 -35.72 48.23 -26.31
CA ALA A 6 -36.37 49.33 -25.59
C ALA A 6 -37.52 48.85 -24.69
N LYS A 7 -38.36 47.93 -25.17
CA LYS A 7 -39.49 47.37 -24.43
C LYS A 7 -39.05 46.45 -23.28
N ILE A 8 -37.89 45.80 -23.44
CA ILE A 8 -37.27 44.94 -22.40
C ILE A 8 -36.63 45.78 -21.30
N ARG A 9 -35.96 46.89 -21.66
CA ARG A 9 -35.39 47.83 -20.68
C ARG A 9 -36.47 48.54 -19.87
N ALA A 10 -37.59 48.89 -20.51
CA ALA A 10 -38.73 49.53 -19.84
C ALA A 10 -39.55 48.57 -18.95
N ALA A 11 -39.31 47.25 -19.03
CA ALA A 11 -40.03 46.26 -18.25
C ALA A 11 -39.64 46.31 -16.77
N LYS A 12 -40.54 46.80 -15.91
CA LYS A 12 -40.35 46.86 -14.46
C LYS A 12 -40.83 45.57 -13.77
N PRO A 13 -40.18 45.15 -12.67
CA PRO A 13 -40.68 44.06 -11.84
C PRO A 13 -42.05 44.40 -11.25
N THR A 14 -42.88 43.39 -11.07
CA THR A 14 -44.18 43.48 -10.38
C THR A 14 -44.24 42.40 -9.30
N ASP A 15 -45.27 42.42 -8.45
CA ASP A 15 -45.41 41.46 -7.33
C ASP A 15 -45.48 39.99 -7.76
N LYS A 16 -45.79 39.71 -9.04
CA LYS A 16 -45.84 38.36 -9.61
C LYS A 16 -45.04 38.29 -10.90
N ALA A 17 -44.35 37.16 -11.10
CA ALA A 17 -43.59 36.95 -12.33
C ALA A 17 -44.51 36.97 -13.56
N TYR A 18 -44.12 37.74 -14.58
CA TYR A 18 -44.89 37.87 -15.81
C TYR A 18 -44.03 37.62 -17.05
N LYS A 19 -44.70 37.30 -18.15
CA LYS A 19 -44.07 36.89 -19.42
C LYS A 19 -44.22 37.98 -20.46
N LEU A 20 -43.11 38.35 -21.09
CA LEU A 20 -43.08 39.18 -22.28
C LEU A 20 -42.77 38.29 -23.49
N THR A 21 -43.72 38.12 -24.39
CA THR A 21 -43.59 37.18 -25.52
C THR A 21 -42.84 37.81 -26.69
N ASP A 22 -41.81 37.14 -27.20
CA ASP A 22 -41.06 37.55 -28.40
C ASP A 22 -41.55 36.84 -29.69
N GLY A 23 -42.23 35.71 -29.55
CA GLY A 23 -42.74 34.89 -30.65
C GLY A 23 -42.04 33.53 -30.75
N ALA A 24 -42.58 32.63 -31.57
CA ALA A 24 -42.06 31.27 -31.76
C ALA A 24 -41.80 30.49 -30.45
N GLY A 25 -42.67 30.68 -29.45
CA GLY A 25 -42.55 30.05 -28.12
C GLY A 25 -41.52 30.69 -27.18
N MET A 26 -40.74 31.68 -27.64
CA MET A 26 -39.78 32.41 -26.84
C MET A 26 -40.44 33.56 -26.07
N PHE A 27 -40.07 33.71 -24.80
CA PHE A 27 -40.51 34.80 -23.94
C PHE A 27 -39.41 35.18 -22.94
N LEU A 28 -39.46 36.43 -22.48
CA LEU A 28 -38.70 36.90 -21.33
C LEU A 28 -39.57 36.75 -20.08
N LEU A 29 -39.07 36.03 -19.08
CA LEU A 29 -39.70 35.90 -17.78
C LEU A 29 -39.09 36.94 -16.83
N VAL A 30 -39.88 37.93 -16.42
CA VAL A 30 -39.48 38.98 -15.47
C VAL A 30 -39.94 38.56 -14.08
N HIS A 31 -39.01 38.38 -13.15
CA HIS A 31 -39.31 38.03 -11.76
C HIS A 31 -39.49 39.28 -10.88
N PRO A 32 -40.22 39.17 -9.75
CA PRO A 32 -40.37 40.26 -8.79
C PRO A 32 -39.03 40.81 -8.25
N ASN A 33 -38.00 39.96 -8.18
CA ASN A 33 -36.65 40.34 -7.75
C ASN A 33 -35.80 41.05 -8.81
N GLY A 34 -36.37 41.40 -9.98
CA GLY A 34 -35.65 42.08 -11.06
C GLY A 34 -34.89 41.18 -12.02
N SER A 35 -34.75 39.88 -11.74
CA SER A 35 -34.09 38.94 -12.65
C SER A 35 -34.95 38.65 -13.89
N ARG A 36 -34.30 38.59 -15.06
CA ARG A 36 -34.96 38.46 -16.36
C ARG A 36 -34.38 37.27 -17.12
N TYR A 37 -35.18 36.24 -17.35
CA TYR A 37 -34.73 34.99 -17.98
C TYR A 37 -35.32 34.81 -19.37
N TRP A 38 -34.46 34.50 -20.34
CA TRP A 38 -34.90 34.02 -21.65
C TRP A 38 -35.34 32.57 -21.57
N ARG A 39 -36.58 32.31 -21.95
CA ARG A 39 -37.19 30.98 -21.92
C ARG A 39 -37.82 30.65 -23.26
N LEU A 40 -37.74 29.38 -23.65
CA LEU A 40 -38.43 28.83 -24.81
C LEU A 40 -39.39 27.74 -24.36
N ARG A 41 -40.67 27.92 -24.67
CA ARG A 41 -41.72 26.92 -24.47
C ARG A 41 -41.85 26.08 -25.73
N TYR A 42 -41.78 24.76 -25.60
CA TYR A 42 -41.88 23.83 -26.72
C TYR A 42 -42.62 22.55 -26.31
N ARG A 43 -43.07 21.78 -27.30
CA ARG A 43 -43.63 20.43 -27.11
C ARG A 43 -42.77 19.42 -27.85
N ILE A 44 -42.50 18.30 -27.20
CA ILE A 44 -41.85 17.13 -27.79
C ILE A 44 -42.50 15.90 -27.16
N LEU A 45 -42.80 14.87 -27.96
CA LEU A 45 -43.48 13.65 -27.52
C LEU A 45 -44.77 13.91 -26.70
N GLY A 46 -45.58 14.89 -27.14
CA GLY A 46 -46.85 15.26 -26.50
C GLY A 46 -46.74 16.01 -25.16
N LYS A 47 -45.54 16.26 -24.63
CA LYS A 47 -45.33 16.97 -23.35
C LYS A 47 -44.81 18.39 -23.57
N GLU A 48 -45.36 19.35 -22.82
CA GLU A 48 -44.90 20.74 -22.81
C GLU A 48 -43.71 20.90 -21.86
N LYS A 49 -42.61 21.46 -22.38
CA LYS A 49 -41.37 21.71 -21.64
C LYS A 49 -40.90 23.16 -21.84
N THR A 50 -40.08 23.65 -20.91
CA THR A 50 -39.48 24.98 -20.97
C THR A 50 -37.95 24.89 -20.94
N LEU A 51 -37.29 25.42 -21.96
CA LEU A 51 -35.83 25.50 -22.07
C LEU A 51 -35.33 26.88 -21.60
N ALA A 52 -34.23 26.91 -20.86
CA ALA A 52 -33.53 28.15 -20.50
C ALA A 52 -32.50 28.53 -21.57
N LEU A 53 -32.66 29.72 -22.16
CA LEU A 53 -31.80 30.27 -23.21
C LEU A 53 -30.72 31.22 -22.67
N GLY A 54 -30.93 31.82 -21.49
CA GLY A 54 -30.00 32.76 -20.88
C GLY A 54 -30.65 33.71 -19.89
N VAL A 55 -29.85 34.64 -19.35
CA VAL A 55 -30.29 35.72 -18.45
C VAL A 55 -29.99 37.06 -19.13
N TYR A 56 -30.93 38.00 -19.11
CA TYR A 56 -30.71 39.35 -19.60
C TYR A 56 -30.10 40.23 -18.47
N PRO A 57 -29.10 41.08 -18.73
CA PRO A 57 -28.57 41.48 -20.05
C PRO A 57 -27.40 40.64 -20.58
N GLU A 58 -26.88 39.67 -19.81
CA GLU A 58 -25.73 38.83 -20.24
C GLU A 58 -25.95 38.14 -21.58
N VAL A 59 -27.19 37.76 -21.87
CA VAL A 59 -27.62 37.25 -23.17
C VAL A 59 -28.54 38.29 -23.80
N SER A 60 -28.08 38.88 -24.90
CA SER A 60 -28.84 39.88 -25.66
C SER A 60 -30.09 39.28 -26.30
N LEU A 61 -31.06 40.13 -26.70
CA LEU A 61 -32.25 39.67 -27.43
C LEU A 61 -31.87 38.94 -28.73
N SER A 62 -30.82 39.41 -29.42
CA SER A 62 -30.32 38.78 -30.65
C SER A 62 -29.79 37.38 -30.37
N GLU A 63 -28.92 37.21 -29.37
CA GLU A 63 -28.40 35.91 -28.98
C GLU A 63 -29.49 34.95 -28.49
N ALA A 64 -30.49 35.47 -27.76
CA ALA A 64 -31.63 34.67 -27.33
C ALA A 64 -32.42 34.13 -28.53
N ARG A 65 -32.58 34.91 -29.61
CA ARG A 65 -33.21 34.47 -30.87
C ARG A 65 -32.37 33.43 -31.61
N THR A 66 -31.05 33.60 -31.67
CA THR A 66 -30.15 32.57 -32.25
C THR A 66 -30.29 31.25 -31.50
N LYS A 67 -30.21 31.27 -30.16
CA LYS A 67 -30.37 30.06 -29.32
C LYS A 67 -31.77 29.44 -29.45
N ARG A 68 -32.80 30.26 -29.66
CA ARG A 68 -34.16 29.78 -29.95
C ARG A 68 -34.18 29.00 -31.26
N ASP A 69 -33.60 29.54 -32.32
CA ASP A 69 -33.65 28.93 -33.65
C ASP A 69 -32.83 27.63 -33.71
N GLU A 70 -31.68 27.59 -33.03
CA GLU A 70 -30.91 26.35 -32.80
C GLU A 70 -31.74 25.29 -32.04
N ALA A 71 -32.39 25.69 -30.94
CA ALA A 71 -33.23 24.77 -30.16
C ALA A 71 -34.42 24.25 -30.96
N ARG A 72 -35.02 25.10 -31.81
CA ARG A 72 -36.13 24.70 -32.69
C ARG A 72 -35.71 23.72 -33.77
N LYS A 73 -34.49 23.86 -34.32
CA LYS A 73 -33.91 22.89 -35.26
C LYS A 73 -33.78 21.50 -34.62
N LEU A 74 -33.25 21.44 -33.40
CA LEU A 74 -33.15 20.18 -32.64
C LEU A 74 -34.52 19.55 -32.37
N ILE A 75 -35.51 20.37 -32.01
CA ILE A 75 -36.89 19.90 -31.78
C ILE A 75 -37.49 19.34 -33.09
N SER A 76 -37.21 19.94 -34.25
CA SER A 76 -37.67 19.41 -35.55
C SER A 76 -37.01 18.09 -35.94
N GLU A 77 -35.81 17.82 -35.43
CA GLU A 77 -35.08 16.56 -35.60
C GLU A 77 -35.51 15.50 -34.54
N GLY A 78 -36.49 15.81 -33.69
CA GLY A 78 -36.97 14.91 -32.63
C GLY A 78 -36.06 14.82 -31.41
N ILE A 79 -35.04 15.67 -31.30
CA ILE A 79 -34.06 15.69 -30.21
C ILE A 79 -34.53 16.65 -29.12
N ASP A 80 -34.59 16.20 -27.86
CA ASP A 80 -34.91 17.06 -26.71
C ASP A 80 -33.71 17.96 -26.33
N PRO A 81 -33.80 19.30 -26.47
CA PRO A 81 -32.68 20.19 -26.17
C PRO A 81 -32.29 20.22 -24.68
N CYS A 82 -33.21 19.92 -23.75
CA CYS A 82 -32.91 19.83 -22.32
C CYS A 82 -32.07 18.58 -22.02
N GLU A 83 -32.33 17.46 -22.72
CA GLU A 83 -31.55 16.24 -22.57
C GLU A 83 -30.19 16.36 -23.25
N GLN A 84 -30.10 16.98 -24.43
CA GLN A 84 -28.80 17.24 -25.07
C GLN A 84 -27.91 18.18 -24.24
N LYS A 85 -28.48 19.20 -23.58
CA LYS A 85 -27.74 20.09 -22.67
C LYS A 85 -27.29 19.38 -21.38
N ARG A 86 -28.02 18.35 -20.94
CA ARG A 86 -27.59 17.45 -19.85
C ARG A 86 -26.50 16.49 -20.32
N ALA A 87 -26.64 15.89 -21.50
CA ALA A 87 -25.67 14.94 -22.07
C ALA A 87 -24.33 15.61 -22.41
N LYS A 88 -24.34 16.84 -22.96
CA LYS A 88 -23.11 17.62 -23.21
C LYS A 88 -22.36 18.03 -21.94
N LYS A 89 -22.97 17.94 -20.75
CA LYS A 89 -22.31 18.14 -19.45
C LYS A 89 -21.65 16.87 -18.89
N VAL A 90 -21.79 15.70 -19.53
CA VAL A 90 -21.39 14.39 -18.98
C VAL A 90 -20.54 13.58 -19.98
N VAL A 91 -19.75 14.23 -20.82
CA VAL A 91 -18.60 13.56 -21.44
C VAL A 91 -17.37 14.23 -20.87
N PRO A 92 -16.86 13.79 -19.69
CA PRO A 92 -15.55 14.24 -19.26
C PRO A 92 -14.57 13.89 -20.37
N ASP A 93 -13.69 14.84 -20.70
CA ASP A 93 -12.53 14.52 -21.49
C ASP A 93 -11.83 13.34 -20.80
N LEU A 94 -11.78 12.18 -21.47
CA LEU A 94 -11.21 10.96 -20.88
C LEU A 94 -9.76 11.20 -20.43
N GLN A 95 -9.07 12.19 -21.02
CA GLN A 95 -7.73 12.63 -20.65
C GLN A 95 -7.68 13.31 -19.27
N LEU A 96 -8.79 13.87 -18.79
CA LEU A 96 -8.90 14.54 -17.49
C LEU A 96 -9.54 13.64 -16.41
N SER A 97 -9.90 12.41 -16.74
CA SER A 97 -10.42 11.46 -15.76
C SER A 97 -9.38 11.12 -14.69
N PHE A 98 -9.83 10.90 -13.45
CA PHE A 98 -8.94 10.51 -12.35
C PHE A 98 -8.15 9.24 -12.69
N GLU A 99 -8.79 8.24 -13.31
CA GLU A 99 -8.14 7.00 -13.71
C GLU A 99 -7.03 7.25 -14.73
N HIS A 100 -7.28 8.05 -15.76
CA HIS A 100 -6.26 8.35 -16.76
C HIS A 100 -5.02 9.02 -16.12
N ILE A 101 -5.24 10.01 -15.25
CA ILE A 101 -4.14 10.68 -14.54
C ILE A 101 -3.44 9.75 -13.55
N ALA A 102 -4.17 8.88 -12.86
CA ALA A 102 -3.60 7.88 -11.97
C ALA A 102 -2.70 6.88 -12.70
N ARG A 103 -3.08 6.46 -13.91
CA ARG A 103 -2.25 5.60 -14.77
C ARG A 103 -1.00 6.33 -15.29
N ARG A 104 -1.11 7.61 -15.65
CA ARG A 104 0.07 8.45 -16.00
C ARG A 104 1.04 8.62 -14.83
N TRP A 105 0.51 8.91 -13.63
CA TRP A 105 1.30 8.96 -12.41
C TRP A 105 2.01 7.62 -12.14
N HIS A 106 1.29 6.52 -12.25
CA HIS A 106 1.83 5.18 -12.08
C HIS A 106 2.97 4.88 -13.07
N ALA A 107 2.77 5.17 -14.36
CA ALA A 107 3.78 5.01 -15.40
C ALA A 107 4.99 5.94 -15.24
N SER A 108 4.81 7.11 -14.61
CA SER A 108 5.92 8.04 -14.34
C SER A 108 6.92 7.49 -13.31
N ASN A 109 6.51 6.51 -12.48
CA ASN A 109 7.35 5.97 -11.43
C ASN A 109 8.23 4.82 -11.92
N LYS A 110 9.44 5.15 -12.38
CA LYS A 110 10.41 4.17 -12.91
C LYS A 110 11.21 3.42 -11.84
N GLN A 111 11.11 3.82 -10.58
CA GLN A 111 11.95 3.30 -9.48
C GLN A 111 11.30 2.12 -8.75
N TRP A 112 10.02 1.84 -9.02
CA TRP A 112 9.31 0.75 -8.37
C TRP A 112 9.68 -0.60 -8.98
N VAL A 113 9.93 -1.57 -8.10
CA VAL A 113 9.98 -2.97 -8.49
C VAL A 113 8.64 -3.42 -9.07
N GLN A 114 8.66 -4.24 -10.12
CA GLN A 114 7.45 -4.64 -10.86
C GLN A 114 6.33 -5.12 -9.94
N SER A 115 6.64 -6.01 -8.99
CA SER A 115 5.65 -6.54 -8.04
C SER A 115 5.02 -5.49 -7.11
N HIS A 116 5.72 -4.39 -6.82
CA HIS A 116 5.16 -3.26 -6.07
C HIS A 116 4.29 -2.41 -6.99
N SER A 117 4.78 -2.11 -8.19
CA SER A 117 4.06 -1.40 -9.24
C SER A 117 2.69 -2.03 -9.52
N ASP A 118 2.65 -3.34 -9.75
CA ASP A 118 1.41 -4.08 -10.02
C ASP A 118 0.43 -4.03 -8.84
N LYS A 119 0.94 -4.14 -7.60
CA LYS A 119 0.12 -4.04 -6.38
C LYS A 119 -0.48 -2.66 -6.18
N VAL A 120 0.26 -1.60 -6.56
CA VAL A 120 -0.25 -0.23 -6.50
C VAL A 120 -1.40 -0.07 -7.49
N LEU A 121 -1.19 -0.45 -8.76
CA LEU A 121 -2.20 -0.31 -9.80
C LEU A 121 -3.45 -1.14 -9.51
N LYS A 122 -3.28 -2.44 -9.23
CA LYS A 122 -4.39 -3.34 -8.91
C LYS A 122 -5.25 -2.82 -7.76
N SER A 123 -4.62 -2.20 -6.76
CA SER A 123 -5.35 -1.64 -5.63
C SER A 123 -6.12 -0.36 -5.98
N LEU A 124 -5.64 0.45 -6.93
CA LEU A 124 -6.41 1.57 -7.47
C LEU A 124 -7.60 1.07 -8.29
N GLU A 125 -7.38 0.09 -9.15
CA GLU A 125 -8.42 -0.56 -9.96
C GLU A 125 -9.51 -1.21 -9.10
N THR A 126 -9.12 -1.85 -8.00
CA THR A 126 -10.07 -2.57 -7.13
C THR A 126 -10.84 -1.62 -6.21
N HIS A 127 -10.19 -0.57 -5.69
CA HIS A 127 -10.75 0.20 -4.56
C HIS A 127 -11.00 1.68 -4.84
N VAL A 128 -10.46 2.25 -5.92
CA VAL A 128 -10.57 3.70 -6.20
C VAL A 128 -11.35 3.96 -7.49
N PHE A 129 -10.95 3.34 -8.59
CA PHE A 129 -11.55 3.58 -9.90
C PHE A 129 -13.07 3.30 -9.95
N PRO A 130 -13.62 2.29 -9.24
CA PRO A 130 -15.07 2.06 -9.20
C PRO A 130 -15.88 3.24 -8.63
N PHE A 131 -15.27 4.11 -7.82
CA PHE A 131 -15.96 5.24 -7.18
C PHE A 131 -15.72 6.57 -7.89
N ILE A 132 -14.46 6.84 -8.26
CA ILE A 132 -14.06 8.16 -8.77
C ILE A 132 -13.27 8.11 -10.08
N GLY A 133 -13.00 6.93 -10.65
CA GLY A 133 -12.10 6.75 -11.79
C GLY A 133 -12.50 7.57 -13.03
N ASN A 134 -13.78 7.53 -13.39
CA ASN A 134 -14.33 8.23 -14.56
C ASN A 134 -14.65 9.72 -14.31
N ARG A 135 -14.46 10.22 -13.08
CA ARG A 135 -14.76 11.62 -12.76
C ARG A 135 -13.61 12.51 -13.19
N ASP A 136 -13.94 13.70 -13.67
CA ASP A 136 -12.97 14.74 -14.01
C ASP A 136 -12.20 15.18 -12.76
N ILE A 137 -10.88 15.02 -12.79
CA ILE A 137 -9.99 15.29 -11.67
C ILE A 137 -10.02 16.76 -11.23
N THR A 138 -10.34 17.68 -12.13
CA THR A 138 -10.41 19.13 -11.86
C THR A 138 -11.61 19.52 -11.00
N THR A 139 -12.62 18.65 -10.93
CA THR A 139 -13.86 18.87 -10.19
C THR A 139 -13.91 18.15 -8.84
N LEU A 140 -12.91 17.31 -8.53
CA LEU A 140 -12.91 16.49 -7.32
C LEU A 140 -12.59 17.33 -6.09
N SER A 141 -13.47 17.25 -5.09
CA SER A 141 -13.29 17.87 -3.77
C SER A 141 -12.82 16.85 -2.72
N THR A 142 -12.36 17.30 -1.55
CA THR A 142 -11.93 16.40 -0.46
C THR A 142 -13.00 15.36 -0.07
N PRO A 143 -14.29 15.71 0.07
CA PRO A 143 -15.35 14.72 0.31
C PRO A 143 -15.44 13.64 -0.76
N ASP A 144 -15.27 13.99 -2.04
CA ASP A 144 -15.31 13.01 -3.14
C ASP A 144 -14.16 12.00 -3.05
N LEU A 145 -12.97 12.49 -2.70
CA LEU A 145 -11.77 11.67 -2.56
C LEU A 145 -11.82 10.73 -1.35
N LEU A 146 -12.61 11.07 -0.32
CA LEU A 146 -12.80 10.22 0.86
C LEU A 146 -13.77 9.05 0.61
N ILE A 147 -14.60 9.07 -0.42
CA ILE A 147 -15.56 8.00 -0.75
C ILE A 147 -14.87 6.61 -0.82
N PRO A 148 -13.84 6.39 -1.65
CA PRO A 148 -13.17 5.08 -1.73
C PRO A 148 -12.47 4.69 -0.42
N VAL A 149 -12.00 5.67 0.35
CA VAL A 149 -11.29 5.41 1.60
C VAL A 149 -12.25 4.99 2.70
N ARG A 150 -13.38 5.69 2.85
CA ARG A 150 -14.47 5.32 3.78
C ARG A 150 -15.08 3.97 3.44
N ALA A 151 -15.19 3.62 2.15
CA ALA A 151 -15.63 2.30 1.73
C ALA A 151 -14.68 1.17 2.19
N ALA A 152 -13.37 1.45 2.29
CA ALA A 152 -12.40 0.51 2.86
C ALA A 152 -12.48 0.47 4.40
N GLU A 153 -12.67 1.61 5.08
CA GLU A 153 -12.88 1.65 6.53
C GLU A 153 -14.16 0.92 6.97
N ALA A 154 -15.25 1.03 6.21
CA ALA A 154 -16.50 0.32 6.48
C ALA A 154 -16.33 -1.21 6.43
N LYS A 155 -15.33 -1.70 5.70
CA LYS A 155 -14.92 -3.10 5.64
C LYS A 155 -13.87 -3.47 6.70
N GLN A 156 -13.54 -2.55 7.61
CA GLN A 156 -12.54 -2.70 8.67
C GLN A 156 -11.12 -3.06 8.16
N ILE A 157 -10.79 -2.71 6.92
CA ILE A 157 -9.46 -2.92 6.31
C ILE A 157 -8.61 -1.65 6.36
N TYR A 158 -8.31 -1.19 7.57
CA TYR A 158 -7.71 0.12 7.84
C TYR A 158 -6.32 0.35 7.20
N GLU A 159 -5.47 -0.68 7.10
CA GLU A 159 -4.17 -0.55 6.40
C GLU A 159 -4.37 -0.24 4.91
N ILE A 160 -5.37 -0.86 4.28
CA ILE A 160 -5.72 -0.59 2.88
C ILE A 160 -6.24 0.84 2.78
N ALA A 161 -7.16 1.26 3.65
CA ALA A 161 -7.69 2.63 3.67
C ALA A 161 -6.56 3.68 3.73
N SER A 162 -5.63 3.52 4.68
CA SER A 162 -4.46 4.42 4.80
C SER A 162 -3.59 4.45 3.53
N ARG A 163 -3.34 3.29 2.90
CA ARG A 163 -2.59 3.22 1.63
C ARG A 163 -3.35 3.85 0.47
N LEU A 164 -4.67 3.72 0.41
CA LEU A 164 -5.49 4.35 -0.63
C LEU A 164 -5.42 5.87 -0.51
N GLN A 165 -5.56 6.40 0.71
CA GLN A 165 -5.41 7.83 0.97
C GLN A 165 -4.06 8.36 0.48
N GLN A 166 -2.95 7.71 0.86
CA GLN A 166 -1.60 8.10 0.41
C GLN A 166 -1.48 8.12 -1.11
N ARG A 167 -2.05 7.13 -1.80
CA ARG A 167 -2.00 7.03 -3.27
C ARG A 167 -2.87 8.07 -3.93
N ILE A 168 -4.09 8.31 -3.44
CA ILE A 168 -4.97 9.38 -3.95
C ILE A 168 -4.26 10.73 -3.78
N SER A 169 -3.68 11.01 -2.62
CA SER A 169 -2.90 12.24 -2.41
C SER A 169 -1.68 12.34 -3.34
N ALA A 170 -1.02 11.23 -3.67
CA ALA A 170 0.09 11.21 -4.62
C ALA A 170 -0.36 11.46 -6.06
N VAL A 171 -1.49 10.88 -6.49
CA VAL A 171 -2.09 11.14 -7.82
C VAL A 171 -2.50 12.60 -7.94
N MET A 172 -3.19 13.16 -6.94
CA MET A 172 -3.57 14.58 -6.93
C MET A 172 -2.34 15.50 -6.90
N ARG A 173 -1.27 15.12 -6.18
CA ARG A 173 0.01 15.84 -6.22
C ARG A 173 0.63 15.83 -7.61
N TYR A 174 0.61 14.68 -8.30
CA TYR A 174 1.08 14.57 -9.68
C TYR A 174 0.25 15.45 -10.63
N ALA A 175 -1.07 15.51 -10.43
CA ALA A 175 -1.93 16.40 -11.20
C ALA A 175 -1.58 17.88 -11.01
N VAL A 176 -1.23 18.31 -9.78
CA VAL A 176 -0.70 19.66 -9.50
C VAL A 176 0.64 19.88 -10.23
N GLN A 177 1.59 18.95 -10.09
CA GLN A 177 2.90 19.04 -10.73
C GLN A 177 2.82 19.08 -12.26
N SER A 178 1.79 18.45 -12.83
CA SER A 178 1.53 18.44 -14.28
C SER A 178 0.71 19.65 -14.77
N GLY A 179 0.37 20.60 -13.88
CA GLY A 179 -0.40 21.79 -14.22
C GLY A 179 -1.89 21.58 -14.49
N ILE A 180 -2.43 20.39 -14.22
CA ILE A 180 -3.83 20.03 -14.50
C ILE A 180 -4.77 20.66 -13.47
N ILE A 181 -4.34 20.70 -12.20
CA ILE A 181 -5.07 21.33 -11.11
C ILE A 181 -4.14 22.29 -10.36
N ARG A 182 -4.70 23.35 -9.77
CA ARG A 182 -3.89 24.37 -9.05
C ARG A 182 -3.61 24.00 -7.60
N TYR A 183 -4.53 23.28 -6.96
CA TYR A 183 -4.45 22.91 -5.54
C TYR A 183 -4.72 21.42 -5.38
N ASN A 184 -4.13 20.80 -4.36
CA ASN A 184 -4.34 19.40 -4.03
C ASN A 184 -5.38 19.25 -2.90
N PRO A 185 -6.67 19.00 -3.21
CA PRO A 185 -7.72 18.81 -2.19
C PRO A 185 -7.53 17.55 -1.34
N ALA A 186 -6.63 16.65 -1.72
CA ALA A 186 -6.31 15.46 -0.94
C ALA A 186 -5.36 15.72 0.24
N LEU A 187 -4.81 16.93 0.40
CA LEU A 187 -4.03 17.31 1.60
C LEU A 187 -4.91 17.29 2.86
N ASP A 188 -6.14 17.78 2.73
CA ASP A 188 -7.12 17.88 3.82
C ASP A 188 -7.79 16.54 4.17
N MET A 189 -7.41 15.44 3.51
CA MET A 189 -7.82 14.09 3.94
C MET A 189 -7.06 13.65 5.19
N ALA A 190 -5.88 14.23 5.46
CA ALA A 190 -5.06 13.85 6.62
C ALA A 190 -5.86 14.03 7.92
N GLY A 191 -5.90 12.99 8.76
CA GLY A 191 -6.70 12.99 10.00
C GLY A 191 -8.18 12.60 9.84
N ALA A 192 -8.68 12.43 8.61
CA ALA A 192 -10.06 11.98 8.39
C ALA A 192 -10.27 10.47 8.62
N LEU A 193 -9.19 9.69 8.72
CA LEU A 193 -9.24 8.24 8.96
C LEU A 193 -9.06 7.91 10.42
N THR A 194 -9.71 6.82 10.82
CA THR A 194 -9.50 6.24 12.15
C THR A 194 -8.06 5.78 12.27
N THR A 195 -7.29 6.38 13.18
CA THR A 195 -5.94 5.93 13.49
C THR A 195 -5.99 4.60 14.22
N VAL A 196 -5.83 3.49 13.49
CA VAL A 196 -5.66 2.18 14.12
C VAL A 196 -4.27 2.10 14.74
N LYS A 197 -4.21 1.77 16.03
CA LYS A 197 -2.94 1.48 16.70
C LYS A 197 -2.23 0.37 15.94
N ARG A 198 -1.03 0.66 15.44
CA ARG A 198 -0.21 -0.31 14.72
C ARG A 198 0.08 -1.49 15.65
N GLN A 199 -0.45 -2.66 15.32
CA GLN A 199 -0.09 -3.88 16.03
C GLN A 199 1.30 -4.32 15.59
N HIS A 200 2.21 -4.40 16.55
CA HIS A 200 3.53 -5.00 16.34
C HIS A 200 3.37 -6.52 16.21
N ARG A 201 4.28 -7.16 15.47
CA ARG A 201 4.26 -8.62 15.37
C ARG A 201 4.58 -9.23 16.74
N PRO A 202 3.84 -10.25 17.19
CA PRO A 202 4.02 -10.82 18.52
C PRO A 202 5.38 -11.50 18.63
N ALA A 203 6.02 -11.31 19.78
CA ALA A 203 7.30 -11.88 20.17
C ALA A 203 7.12 -12.43 21.58
N LEU A 204 7.62 -13.65 21.81
CA LEU A 204 7.48 -14.28 23.10
C LEU A 204 8.34 -13.55 24.14
N ASP A 205 7.84 -13.44 25.36
CA ASP A 205 8.66 -12.98 26.48
C ASP A 205 9.86 -13.91 26.69
N LEU A 206 11.04 -13.36 26.95
CA LEU A 206 12.26 -14.14 27.11
C LEU A 206 12.19 -15.10 28.31
N SER A 207 11.37 -14.78 29.32
CA SER A 207 11.10 -15.68 30.45
C SER A 207 10.47 -17.02 30.05
N ARG A 208 9.84 -17.08 28.87
CA ARG A 208 9.24 -18.29 28.30
C ARG A 208 10.15 -19.01 27.29
N LEU A 209 11.43 -18.65 27.20
CA LEU A 209 12.40 -19.37 26.37
C LEU A 209 12.50 -20.87 26.72
N PRO A 210 12.56 -21.30 28.01
CA PRO A 210 12.60 -22.72 28.33
C PRO A 210 11.41 -23.49 27.75
N GLU A 211 10.21 -22.90 27.85
CA GLU A 211 8.98 -23.45 27.28
C GLU A 211 9.05 -23.56 25.75
N LEU A 212 9.51 -22.50 25.07
CA LEU A 212 9.63 -22.47 23.61
C LEU A 212 10.61 -23.54 23.11
N LEU A 213 11.78 -23.64 23.73
CA LEU A 213 12.82 -24.60 23.34
C LEU A 213 12.35 -26.03 23.57
N SER A 214 11.75 -26.31 24.74
CA SER A 214 11.14 -27.61 25.03
C SER A 214 10.06 -28.01 24.02
N ARG A 215 9.19 -27.07 23.63
CA ARG A 215 8.15 -27.32 22.61
C ARG A 215 8.73 -27.52 21.20
N ILE A 216 9.83 -26.85 20.86
CA ILE A 216 10.54 -27.06 19.59
C ILE A 216 11.15 -28.47 19.56
N ASP A 217 11.83 -28.87 20.63
CA ASP A 217 12.44 -30.20 20.74
C ASP A 217 11.39 -31.31 20.73
N GLY A 218 10.24 -31.08 21.37
CA GLY A 218 9.09 -31.99 21.41
C GLY A 218 8.27 -32.08 20.12
N TYR A 219 8.57 -31.27 19.09
CA TYR A 219 7.78 -31.23 17.86
C TYR A 219 7.80 -32.55 17.09
N LYS A 220 6.61 -33.13 16.89
CA LYS A 220 6.41 -34.44 16.23
C LYS A 220 6.10 -34.37 14.73
N GLY A 221 6.18 -33.19 14.12
CA GLY A 221 5.98 -33.04 12.68
C GLY A 221 7.24 -33.38 11.88
N GLN A 222 7.36 -32.82 10.66
CA GLN A 222 8.52 -33.11 9.81
C GLN A 222 9.82 -32.61 10.43
N PRO A 223 10.88 -33.43 10.47
CA PRO A 223 12.19 -33.03 11.02
C PRO A 223 12.76 -31.77 10.38
N VAL A 224 12.67 -31.64 9.04
CA VAL A 224 13.08 -30.42 8.30
C VAL A 224 12.35 -29.17 8.79
N THR A 225 11.07 -29.30 9.18
CA THR A 225 10.30 -28.17 9.73
C THR A 225 10.80 -27.77 11.12
N ARG A 226 11.13 -28.75 11.98
CA ARG A 226 11.74 -28.48 13.29
C ARG A 226 13.06 -27.72 13.15
N LEU A 227 13.95 -28.23 12.28
CA LEU A 227 15.24 -27.62 12.00
C LEU A 227 15.11 -26.22 11.38
N ALA A 228 14.12 -26.01 10.51
CA ALA A 228 13.83 -24.68 9.97
C ALA A 228 13.38 -23.68 11.04
N VAL A 229 12.57 -24.12 12.02
CA VAL A 229 12.15 -23.27 13.15
C VAL A 229 13.36 -22.93 14.01
N MET A 230 14.17 -23.91 14.37
CA MET A 230 15.36 -23.73 15.22
C MET A 230 16.42 -22.86 14.54
N LEU A 231 16.74 -23.13 13.27
CA LEU A 231 17.68 -22.29 12.52
C LEU A 231 17.18 -20.85 12.42
N ASN A 232 15.89 -20.64 12.15
CA ASN A 232 15.31 -19.30 12.12
C ASN A 232 15.36 -18.60 13.49
N LEU A 233 15.34 -19.33 14.60
CA LEU A 233 15.52 -18.76 15.94
C LEU A 233 16.98 -18.34 16.18
N LEU A 234 17.94 -19.16 15.72
CA LEU A 234 19.37 -18.93 15.88
C LEU A 234 19.89 -17.77 15.02
N VAL A 235 19.55 -17.73 13.73
CA VAL A 235 20.06 -16.70 12.81
C VAL A 235 19.12 -15.50 12.63
N PHE A 236 17.84 -15.67 13.03
CA PHE A 236 16.80 -14.65 13.01
C PHE A 236 16.74 -13.84 11.70
N ILE A 237 16.89 -14.51 10.55
CA ILE A 237 16.75 -13.90 9.23
C ILE A 237 15.27 -13.77 8.83
N ARG A 238 14.99 -13.16 7.68
CA ARG A 238 13.59 -13.04 7.23
C ARG A 238 13.10 -14.37 6.66
N SER A 239 11.80 -14.63 6.83
CA SER A 239 11.17 -15.86 6.29
C SER A 239 11.45 -16.09 4.81
N SER A 240 11.48 -15.05 3.96
CA SER A 240 11.84 -15.21 2.54
C SER A 240 13.31 -15.54 2.32
N GLU A 241 14.20 -15.03 3.17
CA GLU A 241 15.64 -15.31 3.10
C GLU A 241 15.92 -16.77 3.47
N LEU A 242 15.26 -17.26 4.53
CA LEU A 242 15.30 -18.67 4.96
C LEU A 242 14.68 -19.62 3.94
N ARG A 243 13.46 -19.33 3.47
CA ARG A 243 12.68 -20.23 2.61
C ARG A 243 13.39 -20.57 1.30
N TYR A 244 14.08 -19.59 0.72
CA TYR A 244 14.74 -19.74 -0.58
C TYR A 244 16.24 -20.02 -0.46
N ALA A 245 16.71 -20.38 0.74
CA ALA A 245 18.09 -20.72 1.01
C ALA A 245 18.59 -21.84 0.10
N ARG A 246 19.82 -21.68 -0.39
CA ARG A 246 20.50 -22.67 -1.22
C ARG A 246 21.80 -23.10 -0.59
N TRP A 247 22.20 -24.34 -0.81
CA TRP A 247 23.47 -24.86 -0.31
C TRP A 247 24.67 -24.06 -0.83
N SER A 248 24.61 -23.57 -2.08
CA SER A 248 25.63 -22.69 -2.66
C SER A 248 25.81 -21.34 -1.93
N GLU A 249 24.93 -20.99 -1.00
CA GLU A 249 25.02 -19.77 -0.18
C GLU A 249 25.71 -20.02 1.17
N ILE A 250 25.93 -21.28 1.53
CA ILE A 250 26.48 -21.70 2.81
C ILE A 250 27.94 -22.09 2.63
N ASP A 251 28.80 -21.42 3.38
CA ASP A 251 30.19 -21.80 3.58
C ASP A 251 30.28 -22.39 5.00
N ILE A 252 30.21 -23.72 5.09
CA ILE A 252 30.23 -24.44 6.37
C ILE A 252 31.59 -24.29 7.05
N ASP A 253 32.67 -24.36 6.29
CA ASP A 253 34.05 -24.29 6.81
C ASP A 253 34.33 -22.94 7.46
N ASN A 254 33.86 -21.84 6.85
CA ASN A 254 34.01 -20.49 7.40
C ASN A 254 32.83 -20.06 8.30
N ALA A 255 31.89 -20.98 8.59
CA ALA A 255 30.67 -20.74 9.35
C ALA A 255 29.96 -19.44 8.91
N MET A 256 29.67 -19.34 7.62
CA MET A 256 29.10 -18.14 7.01
C MET A 256 27.98 -18.48 6.03
N TRP A 257 26.89 -17.74 6.11
CA TRP A 257 25.83 -17.75 5.10
C TRP A 257 25.79 -16.41 4.36
N THR A 258 26.11 -16.44 3.07
CA THR A 258 26.02 -15.28 2.19
C THR A 258 24.69 -15.27 1.44
N ILE A 259 23.71 -14.53 1.97
CA ILE A 259 22.43 -14.34 1.29
C ILE A 259 22.64 -13.33 0.14
N PRO A 260 22.44 -13.71 -1.13
CA PRO A 260 22.68 -12.81 -2.26
C PRO A 260 21.64 -11.69 -2.31
N ALA A 261 21.90 -10.64 -3.10
CA ALA A 261 20.96 -9.54 -3.32
C ALA A 261 19.64 -10.03 -3.95
N GLU A 262 19.75 -10.87 -4.98
CA GLU A 262 18.66 -11.55 -5.68
C GLU A 262 19.08 -12.99 -5.99
N ARG A 263 18.13 -13.85 -6.31
CA ARG A 263 18.33 -15.27 -6.63
C ARG A 263 17.76 -15.58 -8.00
N GLU A 264 18.27 -16.64 -8.63
CA GLU A 264 17.64 -17.17 -9.83
C GLU A 264 16.19 -17.62 -9.54
N PRO A 265 15.19 -17.19 -10.33
CA PRO A 265 13.82 -17.61 -10.11
C PRO A 265 13.65 -19.13 -10.25
N LEU A 266 12.96 -19.74 -9.28
CA LEU A 266 12.51 -21.13 -9.40
C LEU A 266 11.24 -21.21 -10.27
N PRO A 267 11.17 -22.12 -11.26
CA PRO A 267 10.01 -22.30 -12.12
C PRO A 267 8.72 -22.53 -11.32
N GLY A 268 7.67 -21.76 -11.63
CA GLY A 268 6.36 -21.90 -11.00
C GLY A 268 6.28 -21.47 -9.52
N VAL A 269 7.36 -20.95 -8.93
CA VAL A 269 7.38 -20.51 -7.52
C VAL A 269 7.40 -18.98 -7.45
N LYS A 270 6.28 -18.38 -7.02
CA LYS A 270 6.17 -16.93 -6.88
C LYS A 270 7.19 -16.38 -5.87
N TYR A 271 7.86 -15.30 -6.27
CA TYR A 271 8.83 -14.56 -5.45
C TYR A 271 10.11 -15.30 -5.06
N SER A 272 10.42 -16.43 -5.71
CA SER A 272 11.64 -17.22 -5.48
C SER A 272 12.94 -16.47 -5.83
N HIS A 273 12.86 -15.41 -6.64
CA HIS A 273 13.99 -14.54 -6.96
C HIS A 273 14.46 -13.66 -5.79
N ARG A 274 13.71 -13.62 -4.67
CA ARG A 274 14.06 -12.73 -3.56
C ARG A 274 15.32 -13.23 -2.86
N GLY A 275 16.34 -12.39 -2.85
CA GLY A 275 17.50 -12.48 -1.97
C GLY A 275 17.29 -11.68 -0.69
N SER A 276 18.30 -10.92 -0.31
CA SER A 276 18.24 -10.00 0.83
C SER A 276 17.23 -8.87 0.59
N LYS A 277 16.58 -8.39 1.66
CA LYS A 277 15.61 -7.28 1.54
C LYS A 277 16.21 -6.01 0.96
N MET A 278 17.49 -5.74 1.25
CA MET A 278 18.15 -4.48 0.90
C MET A 278 18.81 -4.51 -0.48
N ARG A 279 18.69 -5.62 -1.22
CA ARG A 279 19.26 -5.80 -2.57
C ARG A 279 20.77 -5.65 -2.62
N THR A 280 21.42 -5.99 -1.51
CA THR A 280 22.86 -6.10 -1.35
C THR A 280 23.16 -7.43 -0.66
N PRO A 281 24.29 -8.09 -0.91
CA PRO A 281 24.65 -9.30 -0.18
C PRO A 281 24.54 -9.10 1.34
N HIS A 282 23.94 -10.05 2.03
CA HIS A 282 23.81 -10.08 3.48
C HIS A 282 24.59 -11.26 4.03
N LEU A 283 25.73 -10.94 4.64
CA LEU A 283 26.58 -11.91 5.32
C LEU A 283 26.00 -12.22 6.69
N VAL A 284 25.74 -13.48 6.98
CA VAL A 284 25.17 -13.98 8.23
C VAL A 284 26.15 -14.98 8.81
N PRO A 285 26.92 -14.60 9.85
CA PRO A 285 27.73 -15.56 10.59
C PRO A 285 26.86 -16.72 11.12
N LEU A 286 27.43 -17.90 11.28
CA LEU A 286 26.74 -19.06 11.81
C LEU A 286 27.37 -19.45 13.14
N SER A 287 26.54 -19.64 14.16
CA SER A 287 26.98 -20.25 15.42
C SER A 287 27.23 -21.75 15.22
N GLN A 288 27.94 -22.37 16.16
CA GLN A 288 28.21 -23.82 16.15
C GLN A 288 26.91 -24.64 16.10
N GLN A 289 25.88 -24.20 16.82
CA GLN A 289 24.53 -24.78 16.82
C GLN A 289 23.86 -24.65 15.44
N ALA A 290 24.01 -23.51 14.77
CA ALA A 290 23.46 -23.30 13.43
C ALA A 290 24.19 -24.16 12.39
N VAL A 291 25.51 -24.29 12.49
CA VAL A 291 26.33 -25.18 11.66
C VAL A 291 25.90 -26.63 11.86
N ALA A 292 25.72 -27.09 13.11
CA ALA A 292 25.26 -28.45 13.39
C ALA A 292 23.91 -28.78 12.73
N ILE A 293 22.95 -27.84 12.77
CA ILE A 293 21.65 -27.98 12.10
C ILE A 293 21.81 -28.06 10.58
N LEU A 294 22.67 -27.22 10.00
CA LEU A 294 22.93 -27.24 8.56
C LEU A 294 23.60 -28.54 8.14
N THR A 295 24.58 -29.04 8.89
CA THR A 295 25.20 -30.34 8.64
C THR A 295 24.17 -31.48 8.71
N GLU A 296 23.27 -31.48 9.71
CA GLU A 296 22.17 -32.45 9.80
C GLU A 296 21.26 -32.39 8.56
N LEU A 297 20.85 -31.18 8.15
CA LEU A 297 20.03 -30.99 6.95
C LEU A 297 20.71 -31.47 5.67
N GLN A 298 22.03 -31.26 5.55
CA GLN A 298 22.82 -31.68 4.40
C GLN A 298 22.83 -33.20 4.25
N THR A 299 22.84 -33.95 5.36
CA THR A 299 22.75 -35.42 5.31
C THR A 299 21.43 -35.94 4.73
N TRP A 300 20.34 -35.17 4.84
CA TRP A 300 19.02 -35.59 4.35
C TRP A 300 18.71 -35.10 2.94
N ALA A 301 19.09 -33.86 2.63
CA ALA A 301 18.74 -33.19 1.37
C ALA A 301 19.86 -33.25 0.31
N GLY A 302 21.07 -33.67 0.71
CA GLY A 302 22.29 -33.55 -0.10
C GLY A 302 22.85 -32.12 -0.08
N GLU A 303 23.85 -31.87 -0.94
CA GLU A 303 24.65 -30.63 -0.93
C GLU A 303 24.26 -29.64 -2.03
N ASN A 304 23.25 -29.96 -2.85
CA ASN A 304 22.89 -29.19 -4.04
C ASN A 304 21.44 -28.71 -3.96
N GLY A 305 21.19 -27.49 -4.46
CA GLY A 305 19.84 -26.94 -4.55
C GLY A 305 19.35 -26.28 -3.27
N LEU A 306 18.06 -26.46 -2.95
CA LEU A 306 17.38 -25.81 -1.83
C LEU A 306 17.69 -26.52 -0.51
N ILE A 307 17.94 -25.73 0.55
CA ILE A 307 18.12 -26.26 1.91
C ILE A 307 16.77 -26.74 2.48
N PHE A 308 15.72 -25.92 2.32
CA PHE A 308 14.40 -26.20 2.89
C PHE A 308 13.39 -26.57 1.81
N THR A 309 13.29 -27.86 1.52
CA THR A 309 12.41 -28.41 0.49
C THR A 309 11.00 -28.71 1.01
N GLY A 310 10.01 -28.64 0.13
CA GLY A 310 8.62 -28.90 0.44
C GLY A 310 8.35 -30.41 0.57
N ALA A 311 7.55 -30.78 1.57
CA ALA A 311 7.11 -32.16 1.84
C ALA A 311 6.63 -32.95 0.62
N HIS A 312 5.90 -32.28 -0.28
CA HIS A 312 5.26 -32.92 -1.44
C HIS A 312 6.04 -32.75 -2.75
N ASP A 313 6.95 -31.78 -2.81
CA ASP A 313 7.71 -31.46 -4.02
C ASP A 313 9.09 -30.93 -3.63
N PRO A 314 10.15 -31.75 -3.75
CA PRO A 314 11.49 -31.36 -3.33
C PRO A 314 12.10 -30.25 -4.19
N ARG A 315 11.51 -29.95 -5.36
CA ARG A 315 11.94 -28.83 -6.22
C ARG A 315 11.36 -27.50 -5.77
N LYS A 316 10.40 -27.51 -4.85
CA LYS A 316 9.76 -26.32 -4.30
C LYS A 316 10.22 -26.11 -2.86
N PRO A 317 10.36 -24.86 -2.43
CA PRO A 317 10.71 -24.57 -1.05
C PRO A 317 9.50 -24.77 -0.12
N ILE A 318 9.77 -24.95 1.17
CA ILE A 318 8.74 -24.93 2.24
C ILE A 318 7.81 -23.72 2.12
N SER A 319 6.58 -23.78 2.63
CA SER A 319 5.65 -22.64 2.58
C SER A 319 6.14 -21.46 3.44
N GLU A 320 5.79 -20.22 3.07
CA GLU A 320 6.01 -19.05 3.93
C GLU A 320 5.35 -19.19 5.31
N ASN A 321 4.31 -20.02 5.41
CA ASN A 321 3.59 -20.29 6.65
C ASN A 321 4.15 -21.48 7.43
N THR A 322 5.16 -22.20 6.95
CA THR A 322 5.64 -23.44 7.58
C THR A 322 6.06 -23.22 9.04
N VAL A 323 6.89 -22.21 9.32
CA VAL A 323 7.32 -21.87 10.69
C VAL A 323 6.11 -21.51 11.58
N ASN A 324 5.20 -20.66 11.11
CA ASN A 324 4.02 -20.28 11.89
C ASN A 324 3.06 -21.46 12.10
N LYS A 325 2.90 -22.36 11.11
CA LYS A 325 2.10 -23.57 11.27
C LYS A 325 2.72 -24.50 12.31
N ALA A 326 4.04 -24.65 12.32
CA ALA A 326 4.73 -25.43 13.34
C ALA A 326 4.50 -24.85 14.74
N LEU A 327 4.64 -23.53 14.91
CA LEU A 327 4.35 -22.85 16.17
C LEU A 327 2.90 -23.07 16.66
N ARG A 328 1.92 -23.05 15.75
CA ARG A 328 0.53 -23.37 16.09
C ARG A 328 0.35 -24.81 16.54
N VAL A 329 1.01 -25.75 15.88
CA VAL A 329 0.99 -27.17 16.29
C VAL A 329 1.66 -27.35 17.65
N MET A 330 2.70 -26.56 17.95
CA MET A 330 3.32 -26.49 19.28
C MET A 330 2.41 -25.81 20.33
N GLY A 331 1.22 -25.33 19.95
CA GLY A 331 0.24 -24.75 20.87
C GLY A 331 0.37 -23.25 21.11
N TYR A 332 1.03 -22.50 20.22
CA TYR A 332 1.11 -21.05 20.28
C TYR A 332 0.07 -20.33 19.42
N ASP A 333 -0.48 -19.22 19.93
CA ASP A 333 -1.20 -18.25 19.12
C ASP A 333 -0.22 -17.35 18.35
N THR A 334 -0.10 -17.57 17.04
CA THR A 334 0.80 -16.79 16.17
C THR A 334 0.39 -15.34 15.91
N ILE A 335 -0.76 -14.91 16.43
CA ILE A 335 -1.25 -13.54 16.36
C ILE A 335 -0.98 -12.81 17.66
N ARG A 336 -0.99 -13.52 18.81
CA ARG A 336 -0.91 -12.91 20.14
C ARG A 336 0.38 -13.20 20.90
N GLU A 337 0.94 -14.40 20.77
CA GLU A 337 2.07 -14.86 21.57
C GLU A 337 3.39 -14.78 20.82
N VAL A 338 3.53 -15.54 19.72
CA VAL A 338 4.80 -15.62 18.98
C VAL A 338 4.58 -16.00 17.53
N CYS A 339 5.25 -15.30 16.62
CA CYS A 339 5.32 -15.69 15.21
C CYS A 339 6.78 -15.85 14.78
N GLY A 340 7.02 -16.47 13.61
CA GLY A 340 8.39 -16.64 13.09
C GLY A 340 9.15 -15.33 12.85
N HIS A 341 8.45 -14.20 12.72
CA HIS A 341 9.09 -12.87 12.71
C HIS A 341 9.34 -12.33 14.13
N GLY A 342 8.60 -12.81 15.12
CA GLY A 342 8.79 -12.50 16.53
C GLY A 342 10.17 -12.91 17.03
N PHE A 343 10.75 -14.00 16.52
CA PHE A 343 12.12 -14.44 16.85
C PHE A 343 13.15 -13.33 16.65
N ARG A 344 12.97 -12.49 15.63
CA ARG A 344 13.83 -11.33 15.38
C ARG A 344 13.75 -10.28 16.47
N ALA A 345 12.55 -10.02 16.96
CA ALA A 345 12.34 -9.09 18.05
C ALA A 345 12.90 -9.68 19.36
N MET A 346 12.68 -10.97 19.62
CA MET A 346 13.25 -11.67 20.78
C MET A 346 14.77 -11.57 20.82
N ALA A 347 15.45 -11.94 19.71
CA ALA A 347 16.90 -11.85 19.60
C ALA A 347 17.39 -10.40 19.78
N CYS A 348 16.77 -9.42 19.10
CA CYS A 348 17.15 -8.02 19.27
C CYS A 348 16.99 -7.52 20.70
N SER A 349 15.88 -7.85 21.37
CA SER A 349 15.67 -7.47 22.77
C SER A 349 16.77 -8.06 23.65
N ALA A 350 17.06 -9.35 23.52
CA ALA A 350 18.10 -10.00 24.31
C ALA A 350 19.50 -9.41 24.05
N LEU A 351 19.85 -9.16 22.79
CA LEU A 351 21.13 -8.57 22.39
C LEU A 351 21.28 -7.12 22.88
N ILE A 352 20.19 -6.36 22.95
CA ILE A 352 20.22 -4.98 23.49
C ILE A 352 20.31 -5.02 25.02
N GLU A 353 19.52 -5.87 25.68
CA GLU A 353 19.49 -5.99 27.14
C GLU A 353 20.79 -6.56 27.72
N SER A 354 21.54 -7.35 26.96
CA SER A 354 22.87 -7.83 27.37
C SER A 354 23.88 -6.71 27.58
N GLY A 355 23.72 -5.58 26.87
CA GLY A 355 24.66 -4.46 26.89
C GLY A 355 26.02 -4.75 26.26
N LEU A 356 26.19 -5.86 25.56
CA LEU A 356 27.48 -6.30 25.00
C LEU A 356 27.74 -5.79 23.58
N TRP A 357 26.69 -5.61 22.78
CA TRP A 357 26.81 -5.46 21.32
C TRP A 357 26.53 -4.04 20.86
N SER A 358 27.28 -3.59 19.86
CA SER A 358 27.00 -2.32 19.20
C SER A 358 25.68 -2.37 18.46
N ARG A 359 24.96 -1.25 18.49
CA ARG A 359 23.69 -1.11 17.74
C ARG A 359 23.90 -1.37 16.25
N ASP A 360 25.02 -0.94 15.69
CA ASP A 360 25.31 -1.07 14.27
C ASP A 360 25.49 -2.56 13.88
N ALA A 361 26.12 -3.38 14.73
CA ALA A 361 26.22 -4.83 14.51
C ALA A 361 24.85 -5.53 14.53
N VAL A 362 23.98 -5.20 15.50
CA VAL A 362 22.61 -5.75 15.60
C VAL A 362 21.76 -5.34 14.38
N GLU A 363 21.79 -4.06 13.99
CA GLU A 363 21.05 -3.57 12.83
C GLU A 363 21.56 -4.17 11.51
N ARG A 364 22.89 -4.36 11.38
CA ARG A 364 23.50 -4.98 10.19
C ARG A 364 23.09 -6.45 10.05
N GLN A 365 23.07 -7.20 11.15
CA GLN A 365 22.57 -8.58 11.19
C GLN A 365 21.09 -8.68 10.85
N MET A 366 20.31 -7.66 11.23
CA MET A 366 18.90 -7.57 10.86
C MET A 366 18.71 -7.20 9.38
N SER A 367 19.79 -7.02 8.60
CA SER A 367 19.73 -6.54 7.22
C SER A 367 18.87 -5.27 7.14
N HIS A 368 19.11 -4.35 8.07
CA HIS A 368 18.56 -3.00 8.05
C HIS A 368 19.58 -2.04 7.42
N GLN A 369 19.09 -1.03 6.71
CA GLN A 369 19.93 0.09 6.30
C GLN A 369 19.80 1.21 7.34
N GLU A 370 20.93 1.87 7.58
CA GLU A 370 20.98 3.11 8.34
C GLU A 370 20.08 4.15 7.66
N ARG A 371 19.15 4.71 8.44
CA ARG A 371 18.16 5.69 7.95
C ARG A 371 18.69 7.12 8.05
N ASN A 372 19.71 7.35 8.87
CA ASN A 372 20.34 8.65 8.98
C ASN A 372 21.36 8.83 7.84
N GLY A 373 21.02 9.67 6.85
CA GLY A 373 21.82 9.88 5.64
C GLY A 373 23.27 10.30 5.89
N VAL A 374 23.56 10.98 7.01
CA VAL A 374 24.93 11.37 7.38
C VAL A 374 25.72 10.17 7.88
N ARG A 375 25.16 9.33 8.76
CA ARG A 375 25.82 8.11 9.26
C ARG A 375 25.93 7.03 8.17
N ALA A 376 24.93 6.92 7.31
CA ALA A 376 24.89 5.95 6.21
C ALA A 376 26.09 6.09 5.26
N ALA A 377 26.58 7.32 5.03
CA ALA A 377 27.74 7.58 4.18
C ALA A 377 29.04 6.95 4.72
N TYR A 378 29.20 6.85 6.04
CA TYR A 378 30.42 6.33 6.67
C TYR A 378 30.33 4.85 7.06
N ILE A 379 29.15 4.38 7.48
CA ILE A 379 28.96 3.03 8.04
C ILE A 379 28.76 1.95 6.96
N HIS A 380 28.37 2.31 5.72
CA HIS A 380 28.04 1.32 4.68
C HIS A 380 29.18 0.35 4.30
N LYS A 381 30.43 0.59 4.75
CA LYS A 381 31.58 -0.29 4.54
C LYS A 381 31.90 -1.22 5.71
N ALA A 382 31.43 -0.90 6.92
CA ALA A 382 31.73 -1.69 8.12
C ALA A 382 30.73 -2.84 8.26
N GLU A 383 31.18 -4.07 8.02
CA GLU A 383 30.34 -5.27 8.13
C GLU A 383 30.25 -5.83 9.56
N HIS A 384 31.05 -5.30 10.50
CA HIS A 384 31.13 -5.73 11.91
C HIS A 384 31.21 -7.26 12.06
N LEU A 385 31.92 -7.96 11.15
CA LEU A 385 31.82 -9.42 11.04
C LEU A 385 32.30 -10.14 12.30
N GLU A 386 33.45 -9.76 12.84
CA GLU A 386 34.01 -10.40 14.05
C GLU A 386 33.10 -10.21 15.26
N GLU A 387 32.60 -8.99 15.47
CA GLU A 387 31.62 -8.71 16.51
C GLU A 387 30.34 -9.53 16.31
N ARG A 388 29.83 -9.63 15.07
CA ARG A 388 28.64 -10.43 14.77
C ARG A 388 28.86 -11.93 14.92
N ARG A 389 30.07 -12.45 14.66
CA ARG A 389 30.42 -13.86 14.91
C ARG A 389 30.27 -14.17 16.40
N LEU A 390 30.87 -13.34 17.26
CA LEU A 390 30.73 -13.48 18.72
C LEU A 390 29.27 -13.28 19.16
N MET A 391 28.57 -12.32 18.57
CA MET A 391 27.17 -12.01 18.87
C MET A 391 26.22 -13.19 18.61
N LEU A 392 26.36 -13.84 17.44
CA LEU A 392 25.50 -14.95 17.07
C LEU A 392 25.83 -16.22 17.84
N GLN A 393 27.11 -16.44 18.15
CA GLN A 393 27.51 -17.52 19.05
C GLN A 393 26.93 -17.31 20.45
N TRP A 394 27.08 -16.12 21.02
CA TRP A 394 26.53 -15.77 22.33
C TRP A 394 25.01 -15.91 22.39
N TRP A 395 24.29 -15.50 21.34
CA TRP A 395 22.84 -15.70 21.27
C TRP A 395 22.46 -17.19 21.28
N ALA A 396 23.20 -18.02 20.55
CA ALA A 396 22.97 -19.45 20.53
C ALA A 396 23.26 -20.10 21.90
N ASP A 397 24.36 -19.72 22.54
CA ASP A 397 24.73 -20.22 23.86
C ASP A 397 23.75 -19.73 24.95
N PHE A 398 23.23 -18.51 24.82
CA PHE A 398 22.17 -17.98 25.67
C PHE A 398 20.88 -18.78 25.54
N LEU A 399 20.50 -19.17 24.32
CA LEU A 399 19.35 -20.07 24.10
C LEU A 399 19.58 -21.42 24.78
N ASP A 400 20.75 -22.03 24.60
CA ASP A 400 21.07 -23.32 25.22
C ASP A 400 21.07 -23.25 26.76
N ALA A 401 21.61 -22.17 27.33
CA ALA A 401 21.58 -21.93 28.78
C ALA A 401 20.14 -21.73 29.33
N ASN A 402 19.21 -21.32 28.48
CA ASN A 402 17.80 -21.13 28.82
C ASN A 402 16.92 -22.36 28.53
N ARG A 403 17.49 -23.55 28.27
CA ARG A 403 16.70 -24.77 28.02
C ARG A 403 15.98 -25.29 29.27
N GLU A 404 16.61 -25.19 30.43
CA GLU A 404 16.09 -25.74 31.69
C GLU A 404 15.52 -24.65 32.59
N GLN A 405 16.26 -23.55 32.77
CA GLN A 405 15.88 -22.44 33.62
C GLN A 405 16.06 -21.11 32.90
N CYS A 406 15.14 -20.17 33.13
CA CYS A 406 15.26 -18.83 32.60
C CYS A 406 16.40 -18.06 33.27
N ILE A 407 17.28 -17.47 32.47
CA ILE A 407 18.33 -16.53 32.88
C ILE A 407 18.15 -15.27 32.03
N SER A 408 18.16 -14.08 32.67
CA SER A 408 18.01 -12.84 31.91
C SER A 408 19.23 -12.58 31.02
N PRO A 409 19.07 -11.87 29.89
CA PRO A 409 20.20 -11.52 29.01
C PRO A 409 21.32 -10.78 29.74
N PHE A 410 20.96 -9.89 30.68
CA PHE A 410 21.90 -9.12 31.48
C PHE A 410 22.70 -9.98 32.47
N GLU A 411 22.04 -10.92 33.16
CA GLU A 411 22.73 -11.84 34.07
C GLU A 411 23.65 -12.79 33.31
N TYR A 412 23.17 -13.35 32.21
CA TYR A 412 23.98 -14.23 31.37
C TYR A 412 25.20 -13.50 30.81
N ALA A 413 25.05 -12.24 30.37
CA ALA A 413 26.15 -11.41 29.88
C ALA A 413 27.22 -11.10 30.95
N LYS A 414 26.85 -11.03 32.23
CA LYS A 414 27.83 -10.83 33.31
C LYS A 414 28.72 -12.05 33.51
N ILE A 415 28.17 -13.24 33.31
CA ILE A 415 28.86 -14.52 33.52
C ILE A 415 29.62 -14.91 32.25
N ASN A 416 29.00 -14.75 31.08
CA ASN A 416 29.50 -15.15 29.77
C ASN A 416 29.65 -13.93 28.87
N ASN A 417 30.76 -13.21 29.02
CA ASN A 417 31.11 -12.07 28.17
C ASN A 417 32.31 -12.42 27.29
N PRO A 418 32.11 -12.63 25.97
CA PRO A 418 33.20 -12.99 25.06
C PRO A 418 34.10 -11.79 24.67
N LEU A 419 33.78 -10.58 25.13
CA LEU A 419 34.57 -9.36 24.85
C LEU A 419 35.56 -9.02 25.97
N LYS A 420 35.58 -9.81 27.04
CA LYS A 420 36.56 -9.76 28.12
C LYS A 420 37.53 -10.90 27.97
#